data_AF-A0A3N1UT36-F1
#
_entry.id   AF-A0A3N1UT36-F1
#
_cell.length_a   1.000
_cell.length_b   1.000
_cell.length_c   1.000
_cell.angle_alpha   90.00
_cell.angle_beta   90.00
_cell.angle_gamma   90.00
#
_symmetry.space_group_name_H-M   'P 1'
#
loop_
_entity.id
_entity.type
_entity.pdbx_description
1 polymer ?
#
loop_
_entity_poly.entity_id
_entity_poly.type
_entity_poly.pdbx_seq_one_letter_code
_entity_poly.pdbx_strand_id
1 'polypeptide(L)'
;MKNKVDAKGNIISFPSMAKPNIEDIFAEFLADQKRRLKPQTFRRYEEVISLFHTSLNLYGYQELPTAGENTLYRRLADYKDQTFCVIFGPEKIPSGVSTFLTFFMIRKVMASESLLRAAGTVTKALMKWLVSKGYAPKEEARKAMELASEASRELPAAERLARLLYDFSQTHPPRTWHDELDDYFVVEEIRPGVLVLSGVTMETGPLEVKVPRIITDHCKVGWQINLLLGETRSGWRILESGNVYPL
;
A
#
# COMPACT_ATOMS: atom_id res chain seq x y z
N MET A 1 -13.56 -36.88 0.64
CA MET A 1 -13.76 -36.29 -0.72
C MET A 1 -13.07 -37.20 -1.72
N LYS A 2 -13.78 -37.72 -2.74
CA LYS A 2 -13.22 -38.64 -3.74
C LYS A 2 -12.48 -37.85 -4.82
N ASN A 3 -11.22 -38.21 -5.08
CA ASN A 3 -10.43 -37.64 -6.17
C ASN A 3 -11.08 -37.98 -7.52
N LYS A 4 -11.15 -37.01 -8.44
CA LYS A 4 -11.51 -37.27 -9.85
C LYS A 4 -10.25 -37.72 -10.59
N VAL A 5 -10.41 -38.78 -11.38
CA VAL A 5 -9.36 -39.37 -12.20
C VAL A 5 -9.54 -38.85 -13.63
N ASP A 6 -8.45 -38.48 -14.31
CA ASP A 6 -8.51 -38.10 -15.73
C ASP A 6 -8.70 -39.33 -16.63
N ALA A 7 -8.90 -39.10 -17.93
CA ALA A 7 -9.10 -40.16 -18.94
C ALA A 7 -7.91 -41.14 -19.07
N LYS A 8 -6.79 -40.90 -18.37
CA LYS A 8 -5.56 -41.72 -18.39
C LYS A 8 -5.28 -42.40 -17.05
N GLY A 9 -6.20 -42.34 -16.08
CA GLY A 9 -5.99 -43.00 -14.79
C GLY A 9 -5.14 -42.19 -13.80
N ASN A 10 -4.76 -40.95 -14.13
CA ASN A 10 -4.00 -40.12 -13.21
C ASN A 10 -4.95 -39.50 -12.18
N ILE A 11 -4.58 -39.60 -10.91
CA ILE A 11 -5.19 -38.81 -9.85
C ILE A 11 -4.87 -37.35 -10.18
N ILE A 12 -5.87 -36.58 -10.62
CA ILE A 12 -5.72 -35.12 -10.68
C ILE A 12 -5.67 -34.70 -9.21
N SER A 13 -4.46 -34.53 -8.66
CA SER A 13 -4.28 -33.95 -7.34
C SER A 13 -4.93 -32.58 -7.38
N PHE A 14 -6.04 -32.44 -6.68
CA PHE A 14 -6.68 -31.14 -6.55
C PHE A 14 -5.68 -30.25 -5.82
N PRO A 15 -5.37 -29.04 -6.33
CA PRO A 15 -4.44 -28.17 -5.64
C PRO A 15 -4.91 -28.00 -4.19
N SER A 16 -4.05 -28.39 -3.27
CA SER A 16 -4.30 -28.38 -1.83
C SER A 16 -3.65 -27.14 -1.22
N MET A 17 -4.13 -26.74 -0.04
CA MET A 17 -3.51 -25.64 0.70
C MET A 17 -2.01 -25.87 0.87
N ALA A 18 -1.22 -24.81 0.71
CA ALA A 18 0.22 -24.88 0.82
C ALA A 18 0.66 -25.34 2.22
N LYS A 19 1.81 -26.02 2.27
CA LYS A 19 2.49 -26.38 3.53
C LYS A 19 3.99 -26.21 3.35
N PRO A 20 4.64 -25.26 4.06
CA PRO A 20 4.02 -24.24 4.92
C PRO A 20 3.17 -23.25 4.11
N ASN A 21 2.15 -22.67 4.75
CA ASN A 21 1.38 -21.55 4.18
C ASN A 21 1.93 -20.20 4.68
N ILE A 22 1.34 -19.09 4.24
CA ILE A 22 1.80 -17.74 4.62
C ILE A 22 1.65 -17.49 6.13
N GLU A 23 0.62 -18.03 6.79
CA GLU A 23 0.45 -17.89 8.25
C GLU A 23 1.60 -18.55 9.02
N ASP A 24 1.96 -19.78 8.64
CA ASP A 24 3.11 -20.50 9.21
C ASP A 24 4.40 -19.69 9.04
N ILE A 25 4.58 -19.11 7.85
CA ILE A 25 5.76 -18.35 7.47
C ILE A 25 5.86 -17.02 8.25
N PHE A 26 4.74 -16.33 8.44
CA PHE A 26 4.70 -15.11 9.26
C PHE A 26 4.99 -15.42 10.74
N ALA A 27 4.45 -16.52 11.27
CA ALA A 27 4.74 -16.97 12.62
C ALA A 27 6.22 -17.31 12.80
N GLU A 28 6.82 -18.05 11.86
CA GLU A 28 8.25 -18.38 11.89
C GLU A 28 9.12 -17.12 11.82
N PHE A 29 8.82 -16.21 10.89
CA PHE A 29 9.52 -14.93 10.77
C PHE A 29 9.50 -14.18 12.10
N LEU A 30 8.32 -13.97 12.69
CA LEU A 30 8.17 -13.24 13.95
C LEU A 30 8.89 -13.95 15.11
N ALA A 31 8.86 -15.29 15.18
CA ALA A 31 9.61 -16.04 16.19
C ALA A 31 11.13 -15.80 16.07
N ASP A 32 11.67 -15.78 14.85
CA ASP A 32 13.08 -15.46 14.58
C ASP A 32 13.42 -14.00 14.92
N GLN A 33 12.49 -13.05 14.73
CA GLN A 33 12.69 -11.65 15.10
C GLN A 33 12.64 -11.45 16.62
N LYS A 34 11.73 -12.13 17.32
CA LYS A 34 11.53 -12.00 18.78
C LYS A 34 12.80 -12.34 19.56
N ARG A 35 13.58 -13.32 19.08
CA ARG A 35 14.84 -13.75 19.70
C ARG A 35 15.95 -12.70 19.62
N ARG A 36 15.87 -11.74 18.68
CA ARG A 36 16.95 -10.79 18.41
C ARG A 36 16.58 -9.33 18.71
N LEU A 37 15.30 -8.96 18.61
CA LEU A 37 14.85 -7.58 18.70
C LEU A 37 14.46 -7.21 20.13
N LYS A 38 14.64 -5.94 20.48
CA LYS A 38 14.10 -5.38 21.73
C LYS A 38 12.56 -5.42 21.70
N PRO A 39 11.87 -5.54 22.85
CA PRO A 39 10.42 -5.69 22.91
C PRO A 39 9.62 -4.59 22.19
N GLN A 40 10.06 -3.34 22.27
CA GLN A 40 9.38 -2.22 21.59
C GLN A 40 9.50 -2.32 20.06
N THR A 41 10.68 -2.68 19.56
CA THR A 41 10.90 -2.89 18.12
C THR A 41 10.12 -4.11 17.62
N PHE A 42 10.12 -5.20 18.39
CA PHE A 42 9.37 -6.40 18.04
C PHE A 42 7.86 -6.14 17.91
N ARG A 43 7.27 -5.35 18.82
CA ARG A 43 5.86 -4.95 18.71
C ARG A 43 5.53 -4.24 17.39
N ARG A 44 6.46 -3.45 16.84
CA ARG A 44 6.28 -2.84 15.51
C ARG A 44 6.30 -3.88 14.38
N TYR A 45 7.12 -4.93 14.51
CA TYR A 45 7.13 -6.02 13.55
C TYR A 45 5.80 -6.79 13.59
N GLU A 46 5.29 -7.11 14.78
CA GLU A 46 3.99 -7.78 14.93
C GLU A 46 2.86 -6.97 14.27
N GLU A 47 2.82 -5.66 14.51
CA GLU A 47 1.80 -4.79 13.94
C GLU A 47 1.87 -4.71 12.41
N VAL A 48 3.07 -4.54 11.84
CA VAL A 48 3.22 -4.49 10.37
C VAL A 48 2.87 -5.83 9.73
N ILE A 49 3.31 -6.95 10.33
CA ILE A 49 2.99 -8.28 9.80
C ILE A 49 1.48 -8.58 9.90
N SER A 50 0.82 -8.15 10.96
CA SER A 50 -0.64 -8.26 11.09
C SER A 50 -1.37 -7.44 10.02
N LEU A 51 -0.93 -6.21 9.75
CA LEU A 51 -1.50 -5.38 8.67
C LEU A 51 -1.24 -6.00 7.29
N PHE A 52 -0.05 -6.53 7.06
CA PHE A 52 0.28 -7.16 5.78
C PHE A 52 -0.52 -8.46 5.57
N HIS A 53 -0.71 -9.25 6.62
CA HIS A 53 -1.61 -10.41 6.61
C HIS A 53 -3.04 -10.04 6.23
N THR A 54 -3.59 -8.99 6.84
CA THR A 54 -4.92 -8.46 6.48
C THR A 54 -4.96 -8.00 5.03
N SER A 55 -3.94 -7.27 4.56
CA SER A 55 -3.84 -6.84 3.17
C SER A 55 -3.83 -8.02 2.19
N LEU A 56 -3.06 -9.07 2.47
CA LEU A 56 -3.01 -10.27 1.61
C LEU A 56 -4.35 -11.01 1.57
N ASN A 57 -5.04 -11.12 2.71
CA ASN A 57 -6.37 -11.74 2.74
C ASN A 57 -7.43 -10.95 1.98
N LEU A 58 -7.33 -9.61 1.97
CA LEU A 58 -8.28 -8.75 1.26
C LEU A 58 -7.94 -8.58 -0.22
N TYR A 59 -6.67 -8.59 -0.60
CA TYR A 59 -6.24 -8.17 -1.94
C TYR A 59 -5.28 -9.12 -2.65
N GLY A 60 -4.68 -10.09 -1.95
CA GLY A 60 -3.64 -10.97 -2.53
C GLY A 60 -4.10 -11.77 -3.74
N TYR A 61 -5.40 -12.07 -3.84
CA TYR A 61 -5.98 -12.77 -4.98
C TYR A 61 -5.88 -12.00 -6.31
N GLN A 62 -5.74 -10.67 -6.26
CA GLN A 62 -5.62 -9.82 -7.45
C GLN A 62 -4.27 -10.00 -8.15
N GLU A 63 -3.27 -10.49 -7.42
CA GLU A 63 -1.91 -10.71 -7.90
C GLU A 63 -1.68 -12.15 -8.40
N LEU A 64 -2.73 -12.97 -8.48
CA LEU A 64 -2.60 -14.37 -8.91
C LEU A 64 -2.37 -14.46 -10.43
N PRO A 65 -1.21 -14.98 -10.89
CA PRO A 65 -0.83 -14.92 -12.29
C PRO A 65 -1.60 -15.90 -13.18
N THR A 66 -2.22 -16.94 -12.61
CA THR A 66 -2.85 -18.00 -13.40
C THR A 66 -4.36 -18.14 -13.15
N ALA A 67 -5.08 -18.53 -14.19
CA ALA A 67 -6.50 -18.91 -14.08
C ALA A 67 -6.71 -20.10 -13.12
N GLY A 68 -5.72 -21.01 -13.03
CA GLY A 68 -5.74 -22.15 -12.13
C GLY A 68 -5.73 -21.73 -10.66
N GLU A 69 -4.84 -20.82 -10.28
CA GLU A 69 -4.78 -20.29 -8.91
C GLU A 69 -6.01 -19.46 -8.55
N ASN A 70 -6.52 -18.67 -9.50
CA ASN A 70 -7.79 -17.96 -9.32
C ASN A 70 -8.95 -18.92 -9.06
N THR A 71 -9.01 -20.03 -9.81
CA THR A 71 -10.03 -21.07 -9.64
C THR A 71 -9.89 -21.78 -8.30
N LEU A 72 -8.66 -22.10 -7.89
CA LEU A 72 -8.36 -22.67 -6.58
C LEU A 72 -8.83 -21.74 -5.45
N TYR A 73 -8.43 -20.46 -5.52
CA TYR A 73 -8.75 -19.46 -4.51
C TYR A 73 -10.26 -19.32 -4.35
N ARG A 74 -11.01 -19.06 -5.44
CA ARG A 74 -12.48 -18.97 -5.39
C ARG A 74 -13.09 -20.22 -4.78
N ARG A 75 -12.61 -21.41 -5.17
CA ARG A 75 -13.15 -22.66 -4.63
C ARG A 75 -12.94 -22.80 -3.12
N LEU A 76 -11.77 -22.44 -2.61
CA LEU A 76 -11.46 -22.59 -1.20
C LEU A 76 -12.03 -21.44 -0.35
N ALA A 77 -12.03 -20.22 -0.87
CA ALA A 77 -12.65 -19.07 -0.22
C ALA A 77 -14.18 -19.23 -0.16
N ASP A 78 -14.84 -19.43 -1.29
CA ASP A 78 -16.32 -19.40 -1.35
C ASP A 78 -16.97 -20.61 -0.69
N TYR A 79 -16.35 -21.80 -0.79
CA TYR A 79 -16.97 -23.05 -0.32
C TYR A 79 -16.38 -23.60 0.97
N LYS A 80 -15.22 -23.11 1.41
CA LYS A 80 -14.55 -23.58 2.63
C LYS A 80 -14.13 -22.45 3.58
N ASP A 81 -14.50 -21.21 3.28
CA ASP A 81 -14.21 -20.03 4.10
C ASP A 81 -12.72 -19.92 4.45
N GLN A 82 -11.86 -20.26 3.48
CA GLN A 82 -10.41 -20.19 3.65
C GLN A 82 -9.88 -18.85 3.13
N THR A 83 -8.96 -18.24 3.87
CA THR A 83 -8.34 -16.97 3.51
C THR A 83 -7.10 -17.17 2.64
N PHE A 84 -6.69 -16.12 1.93
CA PHE A 84 -5.52 -16.16 1.04
C PHE A 84 -4.26 -16.69 1.73
N CYS A 85 -3.98 -16.20 2.95
CA CYS A 85 -2.80 -16.58 3.72
C CYS A 85 -2.81 -18.04 4.19
N VAL A 86 -3.99 -18.65 4.35
CA VAL A 86 -4.13 -20.09 4.66
C VAL A 86 -3.96 -20.95 3.40
N ILE A 87 -4.40 -20.44 2.24
CA ILE A 87 -4.41 -21.19 0.98
C ILE A 87 -3.01 -21.25 0.35
N PHE A 88 -2.31 -20.12 0.28
CA PHE A 88 -1.08 -19.98 -0.51
C PHE A 88 0.20 -20.05 0.33
N GLY A 89 1.30 -20.36 -0.36
CA GLY A 89 2.63 -20.47 0.22
C GLY A 89 3.42 -19.17 0.19
N PRO A 90 4.64 -19.17 0.75
CA PRO A 90 5.47 -17.98 0.87
C PRO A 90 5.87 -17.34 -0.45
N GLU A 91 5.84 -18.09 -1.56
CA GLU A 91 6.13 -17.59 -2.90
C GLU A 91 5.17 -16.48 -3.34
N LYS A 92 4.00 -16.35 -2.69
CA LYS A 92 3.01 -15.29 -2.98
C LYS A 92 3.17 -14.03 -2.14
N ILE A 93 4.04 -14.03 -1.14
CA ILE A 93 4.25 -12.85 -0.30
C ILE A 93 4.84 -11.67 -1.10
N PRO A 94 5.87 -11.86 -1.96
CA PRO A 94 6.48 -10.74 -2.68
C PRO A 94 5.52 -9.96 -3.57
N SER A 95 4.58 -10.63 -4.26
CA SER A 95 3.63 -9.97 -5.17
C SER A 95 2.67 -9.04 -4.44
N GLY A 96 2.28 -9.37 -3.20
CA GLY A 96 1.42 -8.52 -2.39
C GLY A 96 2.07 -7.25 -1.82
N VAL A 97 3.40 -7.10 -1.92
CA VAL A 97 4.13 -5.97 -1.31
C VAL A 97 3.73 -4.63 -1.92
N SER A 98 3.49 -4.59 -3.23
CA SER A 98 3.05 -3.36 -3.91
C SER A 98 1.72 -2.89 -3.35
N THR A 99 0.69 -3.73 -3.46
CA THR A 99 -0.65 -3.45 -2.96
C THR A 99 -0.68 -3.13 -1.46
N PHE A 100 0.17 -3.78 -0.65
CA PHE A 100 0.31 -3.43 0.75
C PHE A 100 0.82 -2.00 0.97
N LEU A 101 1.92 -1.63 0.34
CA LEU A 101 2.61 -0.37 0.62
C LEU A 101 2.02 0.84 -0.10
N THR A 102 1.60 0.69 -1.36
CA THR A 102 1.18 1.80 -2.22
C THR A 102 -0.34 2.01 -2.22
N PHE A 103 -1.11 1.04 -1.74
CA PHE A 103 -2.57 1.11 -1.68
C PHE A 103 -3.12 0.94 -0.27
N PHE A 104 -2.88 -0.20 0.37
CA PHE A 104 -3.50 -0.55 1.65
C PHE A 104 -3.06 0.39 2.79
N MET A 105 -1.75 0.57 2.96
CA MET A 105 -1.23 1.43 4.03
C MET A 105 -1.65 2.90 3.91
N ILE A 106 -1.88 3.39 2.69
CA ILE A 106 -2.30 4.77 2.43
C ILE A 106 -3.82 4.93 2.58
N ARG A 107 -4.61 3.98 2.03
CA ARG A 107 -6.07 4.16 1.89
C ARG A 107 -6.89 3.49 2.99
N LYS A 108 -6.33 2.53 3.72
CA LYS A 108 -7.09 1.64 4.62
C LYS A 108 -6.62 1.67 6.07
N VAL A 109 -5.49 2.31 6.34
CA VAL A 109 -4.89 2.35 7.67
C VAL A 109 -4.70 3.81 8.09
N MET A 110 -5.26 4.18 9.25
CA MET A 110 -4.94 5.45 9.92
C MET A 110 -3.56 5.35 10.56
N ALA A 111 -2.51 5.47 9.75
CA ALA A 111 -1.14 5.19 10.15
C ALA A 111 -0.37 6.48 10.51
N SER A 112 0.35 6.46 11.64
CA SER A 112 1.34 7.50 11.91
C SER A 112 2.55 7.40 10.98
N GLU A 113 3.31 8.48 10.84
CA GLU A 113 4.60 8.47 10.13
C GLU A 113 5.54 7.36 10.63
N SER A 114 5.55 7.10 11.94
CA SER A 114 6.39 6.06 12.53
C SER A 114 5.98 4.65 12.08
N LEU A 115 4.67 4.39 11.95
CA LEU A 115 4.13 3.13 11.46
C LEU A 115 4.39 2.97 9.96
N LEU A 116 4.20 4.01 9.16
CA LEU A 116 4.48 4.00 7.72
C LEU A 116 5.96 3.73 7.43
N ARG A 117 6.87 4.35 8.20
CA ARG A 117 8.31 4.04 8.14
C ARG A 117 8.59 2.59 8.50
N ALA A 118 7.94 2.10 9.55
CA ALA A 118 8.07 0.71 9.99
C ALA A 118 7.55 -0.27 8.93
N ALA A 119 6.46 0.05 8.22
CA ALA A 119 5.90 -0.77 7.16
C ALA A 119 6.94 -1.09 6.08
N GLY A 120 7.58 -0.07 5.51
CA GLY A 120 8.67 -0.29 4.55
C GLY A 120 9.87 -1.04 5.13
N THR A 121 10.28 -0.71 6.37
CA THR A 121 11.44 -1.33 7.02
C THR A 121 11.24 -2.82 7.31
N VAL A 122 10.09 -3.17 7.89
CA VAL A 122 9.75 -4.55 8.27
C VAL A 122 9.49 -5.39 7.03
N THR A 123 8.78 -4.87 6.03
CA THR A 123 8.54 -5.59 4.77
C THR A 123 9.85 -5.89 4.04
N LYS A 124 10.80 -4.94 4.01
CA LYS A 124 12.14 -5.20 3.47
C LYS A 124 12.87 -6.29 4.26
N ALA A 125 12.78 -6.27 5.59
CA ALA A 125 13.39 -7.29 6.45
C ALA A 125 12.76 -8.68 6.24
N LEU A 126 11.44 -8.75 6.03
CA LEU A 126 10.72 -9.98 5.68
C LEU A 126 11.20 -10.52 4.34
N MET A 127 11.25 -9.70 3.28
CA MET A 127 11.72 -10.15 1.96
C MET A 127 13.15 -10.69 2.01
N LYS A 128 14.04 -10.00 2.73
CA LYS A 128 15.42 -10.48 2.95
C LYS A 128 15.45 -11.82 3.67
N TRP A 129 14.61 -11.99 4.70
CA TRP A 129 14.51 -13.24 5.45
C TRP A 129 13.97 -14.39 4.59
N LEU A 130 12.92 -14.16 3.80
CA LEU A 130 12.37 -15.15 2.86
C LEU A 130 13.42 -15.65 1.87
N VAL A 131 14.21 -14.74 1.29
CA VAL A 131 15.32 -15.12 0.39
C VAL A 131 16.37 -15.95 1.12
N SER A 132 16.74 -15.57 2.34
CA SER A 132 17.74 -16.30 3.12
C SER A 132 17.32 -17.73 3.50
N LYS A 133 16.00 -17.96 3.62
CA LYS A 133 15.40 -19.26 3.90
C LYS A 133 15.07 -20.06 2.63
N GLY A 134 15.19 -19.45 1.45
CA GLY A 134 14.83 -20.07 0.18
C GLY A 134 13.32 -20.12 -0.11
N TYR A 135 12.52 -19.29 0.59
CA TYR A 135 11.06 -19.29 0.49
C TYR A 135 10.49 -18.41 -0.62
N ALA A 136 11.30 -17.54 -1.23
CA ALA A 136 10.85 -16.63 -2.27
C ALA A 136 11.85 -16.57 -3.44
N PRO A 137 11.36 -16.41 -4.69
CA PRO A 137 12.21 -16.14 -5.84
C PRO A 137 13.03 -14.86 -5.64
N LYS A 138 14.34 -14.93 -5.90
CA LYS A 138 15.27 -13.82 -5.63
C LYS A 138 14.90 -12.53 -6.36
N GLU A 139 14.50 -12.61 -7.62
CA GLU A 139 14.18 -11.41 -8.42
C GLU A 139 12.90 -10.72 -7.96
N GLU A 140 11.85 -11.48 -7.65
CA GLU A 140 10.60 -10.91 -7.13
C GLU A 140 10.82 -10.27 -5.75
N ALA A 141 11.54 -10.97 -4.86
CA ALA A 141 11.90 -10.44 -3.56
C ALA A 141 12.80 -9.19 -3.67
N ARG A 142 13.68 -9.10 -4.67
CA ARG A 142 14.52 -7.91 -4.91
C ARG A 142 13.69 -6.69 -5.24
N LYS A 143 12.76 -6.80 -6.19
CA LYS A 143 11.82 -5.72 -6.54
C LYS A 143 11.00 -5.29 -5.32
N ALA A 144 10.48 -6.25 -4.57
CA ALA A 144 9.75 -5.97 -3.34
C ALA A 144 10.61 -5.27 -2.26
N MET A 145 11.89 -5.64 -2.14
CA MET A 145 12.83 -4.96 -1.23
C MET A 145 13.14 -3.52 -1.65
N GLU A 146 13.27 -3.26 -2.95
CA GLU A 146 13.49 -1.92 -3.50
C GLU A 146 12.30 -1.02 -3.17
N LEU A 147 11.09 -1.47 -3.51
CA LEU A 147 9.85 -0.76 -3.19
C LEU A 147 9.69 -0.52 -1.68
N ALA A 148 9.93 -1.54 -0.85
CA ALA A 148 9.85 -1.41 0.60
C ALA A 148 10.89 -0.40 1.16
N SER A 149 12.07 -0.36 0.54
CA SER A 149 13.11 0.61 0.91
C SER A 149 12.69 2.05 0.58
N GLU A 150 12.08 2.26 -0.57
CA GLU A 150 11.53 3.56 -0.97
C GLU A 150 10.37 3.98 -0.08
N ALA A 151 9.39 3.10 0.11
CA ALA A 151 8.22 3.33 0.96
C ALA A 151 8.59 3.73 2.41
N SER A 152 9.70 3.21 2.95
CA SER A 152 10.18 3.58 4.29
C SER A 152 10.56 5.06 4.44
N ARG A 153 10.75 5.78 3.32
CA ARG A 153 11.06 7.22 3.25
C ARG A 153 9.88 8.01 2.72
N GLU A 154 9.24 7.53 1.66
CA GLU A 154 8.20 8.26 0.94
C GLU A 154 6.87 8.27 1.69
N LEU A 155 6.39 7.12 2.21
CA LEU A 155 5.13 7.05 2.94
C LEU A 155 5.07 8.00 4.16
N PRO A 156 6.06 8.02 5.07
CA PRO A 156 6.04 8.97 6.18
C PRO A 156 6.19 10.42 5.73
N ALA A 157 6.72 10.70 4.53
CA ALA A 157 6.79 12.05 3.99
C ALA A 157 5.44 12.48 3.39
N ALA A 158 4.76 11.56 2.69
CA ALA A 158 3.41 11.76 2.17
C ALA A 158 2.41 12.05 3.31
N GLU A 159 2.49 11.30 4.41
CA GLU A 159 1.66 11.53 5.60
C GLU A 159 1.90 12.91 6.23
N ARG A 160 3.16 13.37 6.30
CA ARG A 160 3.45 14.74 6.76
C ARG A 160 2.78 15.79 5.89
N LEU A 161 2.87 15.63 4.57
CA LEU A 161 2.27 16.57 3.64
C LEU A 161 0.74 16.54 3.76
N ALA A 162 0.12 15.36 3.83
CA ALA A 162 -1.32 15.19 4.00
C ALA A 162 -1.81 15.92 5.25
N ARG A 163 -1.12 15.75 6.38
CA ARG A 163 -1.44 16.47 7.62
C ARG A 163 -1.29 17.98 7.49
N LEU A 164 -0.23 18.48 6.85
CA LEU A 164 -0.03 19.91 6.63
C LEU A 164 -1.13 20.52 5.75
N LEU A 165 -1.56 19.81 4.71
CA LEU A 165 -2.67 20.21 3.84
C LEU A 165 -4.00 20.21 4.59
N TYR A 166 -4.23 19.18 5.41
CA TYR A 166 -5.41 19.09 6.25
C TYR A 166 -5.47 20.27 7.22
N ASP A 167 -4.42 20.48 8.01
CA ASP A 167 -4.34 21.59 8.97
C ASP A 167 -4.55 22.95 8.26
N PHE A 168 -4.00 23.12 7.05
CA PHE A 168 -4.19 24.33 6.26
C PHE A 168 -5.66 24.52 5.81
N SER A 169 -6.30 23.47 5.29
CA SER A 169 -7.71 23.52 4.87
C SER A 169 -8.65 23.89 6.02
N GLN A 170 -8.37 23.38 7.23
CA GLN A 170 -9.19 23.64 8.42
C GLN A 170 -9.00 25.06 8.97
N THR A 171 -7.80 25.62 8.84
CA THR A 171 -7.46 26.93 9.44
C THR A 171 -7.60 28.10 8.47
N HIS A 172 -7.62 27.85 7.15
CA HIS A 172 -7.70 28.88 6.11
C HIS A 172 -8.81 28.62 5.07
N PRO A 173 -10.03 28.19 5.46
CA PRO A 173 -11.09 27.95 4.50
C PRO A 173 -11.50 29.27 3.81
N PRO A 174 -11.69 29.28 2.47
CA PRO A 174 -12.25 30.44 1.81
C PRO A 174 -13.71 30.65 2.24
N ARG A 175 -14.14 31.90 2.39
CA ARG A 175 -15.50 32.23 2.82
C ARG A 175 -16.57 32.01 1.75
N THR A 176 -16.17 32.14 0.48
CA THR A 176 -17.06 32.07 -0.68
C THR A 176 -16.28 31.56 -1.88
N TRP A 177 -16.90 30.69 -2.67
CA TRP A 177 -16.44 30.20 -3.96
C TRP A 177 -17.65 30.06 -4.90
N HIS A 178 -17.41 29.92 -6.20
CA HIS A 178 -18.49 29.80 -7.19
C HIS A 178 -18.40 28.54 -8.06
N ASP A 179 -17.31 27.79 -7.96
CA ASP A 179 -17.14 26.49 -8.60
C ASP A 179 -16.28 25.59 -7.71
N GLU A 180 -16.39 24.27 -7.92
CA GLU A 180 -15.68 23.24 -7.15
C GLU A 180 -15.04 22.20 -8.08
N LEU A 181 -13.85 21.73 -7.71
CA LEU A 181 -13.16 20.62 -8.35
C LEU A 181 -12.72 19.60 -7.30
N ASP A 182 -13.35 18.43 -7.31
CA ASP A 182 -12.94 17.25 -6.54
C ASP A 182 -12.18 16.31 -7.47
N ASP A 183 -10.88 16.18 -7.26
CA ASP A 183 -10.05 15.28 -8.05
C ASP A 183 -8.84 14.78 -7.24
N TYR A 184 -8.15 13.83 -7.84
CA TYR A 184 -6.77 13.58 -7.52
C TYR A 184 -5.88 14.44 -8.42
N PHE A 185 -5.08 15.28 -7.81
CA PHE A 185 -4.22 16.23 -8.50
C PHE A 185 -2.77 15.76 -8.49
N VAL A 186 -2.14 15.67 -9.66
CA VAL A 186 -0.70 15.43 -9.79
C VAL A 186 0.05 16.75 -9.63
N VAL A 187 1.12 16.74 -8.84
CA VAL A 187 2.00 17.88 -8.65
C VAL A 187 2.96 17.96 -9.85
N GLU A 188 2.73 18.91 -10.73
CA GLU A 188 3.52 19.11 -11.96
C GLU A 188 4.75 19.99 -11.69
N GLU A 189 4.57 21.04 -10.89
CA GLU A 189 5.64 21.99 -10.56
C GLU A 189 5.45 22.52 -9.13
N ILE A 190 6.57 22.81 -8.48
CA ILE A 190 6.60 23.41 -7.14
C ILE A 190 7.38 24.73 -7.21
N ARG A 191 6.71 25.82 -6.84
CA ARG A 191 7.33 27.14 -6.62
C ARG A 191 7.16 27.55 -5.16
N PRO A 192 7.99 28.46 -4.61
CA PRO A 192 7.81 28.91 -3.23
C PRO A 192 6.40 29.45 -2.97
N GLY A 193 5.61 28.72 -2.18
CA GLY A 193 4.24 29.06 -1.83
C GLY A 193 3.17 28.82 -2.91
N VAL A 194 3.51 28.12 -4.00
CA VAL A 194 2.56 27.78 -5.08
C VAL A 194 2.80 26.34 -5.55
N LEU A 195 1.72 25.56 -5.62
CA LEU A 195 1.70 24.26 -6.29
C LEU A 195 1.04 24.43 -7.65
N VAL A 196 1.64 23.85 -8.69
CA VAL A 196 1.01 23.70 -10.01
C VAL A 196 0.51 22.26 -10.13
N LEU A 197 -0.79 22.12 -10.34
CA LEU A 197 -1.51 20.86 -10.20
C LEU A 197 -2.27 20.51 -11.49
N SER A 198 -2.26 19.26 -11.92
CA SER A 198 -3.11 18.75 -13.01
C SER A 198 -4.12 17.73 -12.46
N GLY A 199 -5.38 17.83 -12.88
CA GLY A 199 -6.40 16.84 -12.51
C GLY A 199 -6.19 15.53 -13.27
N VAL A 200 -6.36 14.39 -12.60
CA VAL A 200 -6.26 13.06 -13.25
C VAL A 200 -7.51 12.72 -14.04
N THR A 201 -8.68 13.22 -13.63
CA THR A 201 -9.96 12.86 -14.25
C THR A 201 -10.51 13.95 -15.16
N MET A 202 -9.91 15.14 -15.16
CA MET A 202 -10.40 16.30 -15.89
C MET A 202 -9.42 16.78 -16.96
N GLU A 203 -9.96 17.23 -18.11
CA GLU A 203 -9.19 17.85 -19.20
C GLU A 203 -8.83 19.33 -18.92
N THR A 204 -8.88 19.76 -17.67
CA THR A 204 -8.44 21.10 -17.27
C THR A 204 -6.91 21.18 -17.32
N GLY A 205 -6.41 22.26 -17.94
CA GLY A 205 -4.98 22.57 -17.91
C GLY A 205 -4.47 22.79 -16.49
N PRO A 206 -3.14 22.90 -16.30
CA PRO A 206 -2.56 23.04 -14.97
C PRO A 206 -3.13 24.21 -14.18
N LEU A 207 -3.42 23.97 -12.91
CA LEU A 207 -4.00 24.92 -11.96
C LEU A 207 -2.94 25.40 -10.98
N GLU A 208 -2.96 26.69 -10.65
CA GLU A 208 -2.10 27.24 -9.60
C GLU A 208 -2.84 27.35 -8.28
N VAL A 209 -2.31 26.69 -7.24
CA VAL A 209 -2.87 26.70 -5.89
C VAL A 209 -1.86 27.33 -4.93
N LYS A 210 -2.24 28.44 -4.30
CA LYS A 210 -1.41 29.13 -3.30
C LYS A 210 -1.49 28.41 -1.97
N VAL A 211 -0.33 28.09 -1.40
CA VAL A 211 -0.19 27.42 -0.11
C VAL A 211 0.98 28.02 0.69
N PRO A 212 1.04 27.85 2.02
CA PRO A 212 2.20 28.24 2.79
C PRO A 212 3.48 27.54 2.32
N ARG A 213 4.63 28.22 2.42
CA ARG A 213 5.92 27.67 1.97
C ARG A 213 6.28 26.32 2.62
N ILE A 214 5.88 26.11 3.87
CA ILE A 214 6.08 24.83 4.55
C ILE A 214 5.43 23.65 3.79
N ILE A 215 4.29 23.86 3.12
CA ILE A 215 3.65 22.83 2.29
C ILE A 215 4.48 22.57 1.04
N THR A 216 4.93 23.61 0.35
CA THR A 216 5.76 23.44 -0.85
C THR A 216 7.10 22.80 -0.55
N ASP A 217 7.70 23.09 0.61
CA ASP A 217 8.98 22.51 1.05
C ASP A 217 8.86 21.00 1.38
N HIS A 218 7.64 20.50 1.65
CA HIS A 218 7.35 19.09 1.93
C HIS A 218 6.73 18.33 0.75
N CYS A 219 6.45 19.01 -0.35
CA CYS A 219 5.84 18.43 -1.54
C CYS A 219 6.92 17.90 -2.51
N LYS A 220 6.52 17.01 -3.43
CA LYS A 220 7.37 16.50 -4.51
C LYS A 220 6.60 16.46 -5.82
N VAL A 221 7.30 16.79 -6.91
CA VAL A 221 6.77 16.63 -8.27
C VAL A 221 6.49 15.15 -8.53
N GLY A 222 5.38 14.88 -9.23
CA GLY A 222 4.88 13.53 -9.51
C GLY A 222 4.03 12.93 -8.40
N TRP A 223 3.98 13.51 -7.20
CA TRP A 223 3.04 13.04 -6.19
C TRP A 223 1.61 13.43 -6.54
N GLN A 224 0.68 12.57 -6.17
CA GLN A 224 -0.75 12.79 -6.36
C GLN A 224 -1.41 13.14 -5.02
N ILE A 225 -2.32 14.11 -5.01
CA ILE A 225 -2.96 14.64 -3.81
C ILE A 225 -4.46 14.65 -4.04
N ASN A 226 -5.24 14.02 -3.16
CA ASN A 226 -6.69 14.16 -3.20
C ASN A 226 -7.08 15.51 -2.58
N LEU A 227 -7.73 16.38 -3.36
CA LEU A 227 -8.15 17.70 -2.90
C LEU A 227 -9.57 17.99 -3.40
N LEU A 228 -10.32 18.75 -2.60
CA LEU A 228 -11.44 19.53 -3.07
C LEU A 228 -10.97 20.97 -3.20
N LEU A 229 -11.00 21.52 -4.41
CA LEU A 229 -10.65 22.90 -4.70
C LEU A 229 -11.91 23.74 -4.94
N GLY A 230 -11.88 25.00 -4.50
CA GLY A 230 -12.92 25.98 -4.77
C GLY A 230 -12.39 27.17 -5.54
N GLU A 231 -13.09 27.58 -6.60
CA GLU A 231 -12.72 28.76 -7.37
C GLU A 231 -13.17 30.03 -6.65
N THR A 232 -12.19 30.89 -6.33
CA THR A 232 -12.44 32.20 -5.71
C THR A 232 -12.04 33.31 -6.67
N ARG A 233 -12.43 34.56 -6.35
CA ARG A 233 -11.93 35.76 -7.05
C ARG A 233 -10.40 35.88 -7.10
N SER A 234 -9.68 35.12 -6.27
CA SER A 234 -8.22 35.11 -6.16
C SER A 234 -7.58 33.84 -6.71
N GLY A 235 -8.34 33.04 -7.47
CA GLY A 235 -7.97 31.74 -8.01
C GLY A 235 -8.39 30.56 -7.12
N TRP A 236 -7.96 29.37 -7.51
CA TRP A 236 -8.26 28.10 -6.82
C TRP A 236 -7.67 28.05 -5.41
N ARG A 237 -8.47 27.55 -4.46
CA ARG A 237 -8.10 27.38 -3.05
C ARG A 237 -8.52 26.01 -2.55
N ILE A 238 -7.78 25.47 -1.60
CA ILE A 238 -8.09 24.17 -0.98
C ILE A 238 -9.29 24.37 -0.04
N LEU A 239 -10.36 23.62 -0.28
CA LEU A 239 -11.52 23.51 0.60
C LEU A 239 -11.34 22.33 1.55
N GLU A 240 -10.97 21.17 1.00
CA GLU A 240 -10.70 19.95 1.75
C GLU A 240 -9.48 19.23 1.16
N SER A 241 -8.85 18.38 1.97
CA SER A 241 -7.74 17.55 1.54
C SER A 241 -7.86 16.14 2.08
N GLY A 242 -7.57 15.17 1.22
CA GLY A 242 -7.44 13.76 1.57
C GLY A 242 -5.99 13.30 1.62
N ASN A 243 -5.77 12.06 1.19
CA ASN A 243 -4.46 11.41 1.21
C ASN A 243 -3.52 11.96 0.14
N VAL A 244 -2.22 11.81 0.41
CA VAL A 244 -1.12 12.03 -0.53
C VAL A 244 -0.57 10.67 -0.98
N TYR A 245 -0.35 10.52 -2.28
CA TYR A 245 0.12 9.30 -2.92
C TYR A 245 1.50 9.56 -3.53
N PRO A 246 2.57 8.98 -2.96
CA PRO A 246 3.86 8.95 -3.61
C PRO A 246 3.79 7.95 -4.78
N LEU A 247 3.85 8.46 -6.01
CA LEU A 247 3.92 7.67 -7.25
C LEU A 247 5.36 7.25 -7.56
#